data_AF-A0A5E4EZ40-F1
#
_entry.id   AF-A0A5E4EZ40-F1
#
_cell.length_a   1.000
_cell.length_b   1.000
_cell.length_c   1.000
_cell.angle_alpha   90.00
_cell.angle_beta   90.00
_cell.angle_gamma   90.00
#
_symmetry.space_group_name_H-M   'P 1'
#
loop_
_entity.id
_entity.type
_entity.pdbx_description
1 polymer ?
#
loop_
_entity_poly.entity_id
_entity_poly.type
_entity_poly.pdbx_seq_one_letter_code
_entity_poly.pdbx_strand_id
1 'polypeptide(L)'
;MDADSDWRTQFLPSSRQRIVVKIMDEIKRYPPFSGDGLDEIRRTAAKIEEKIYDVALSQTEYLRTISLKMIMIASRSESLGRMRPSNLKRRRILARDL
;
A
#
# COMPACT_ATOMS: atom_id res chain seq x y z
N MET A 1 -10.88 38.78 7.65
CA MET A 1 -10.69 37.75 6.61
C MET A 1 -9.50 36.94 7.05
N ASP A 2 -9.76 35.91 7.84
CA ASP A 2 -8.70 35.03 8.29
C ASP A 2 -8.31 34.19 7.07
N ALA A 3 -7.12 34.46 6.55
CA ALA A 3 -6.50 33.60 5.58
C ALA A 3 -6.40 32.23 6.25
N ASP A 4 -7.32 31.34 5.87
CA ASP A 4 -7.25 29.91 6.11
C ASP A 4 -5.83 29.49 5.73
N SER A 5 -4.98 29.33 6.74
CA SER A 5 -3.56 29.12 6.54
C SER A 5 -3.44 27.83 5.76
N ASP A 6 -3.10 27.93 4.47
CA ASP A 6 -3.06 26.79 3.57
C ASP A 6 -2.19 25.71 4.23
N TRP A 7 -2.84 24.63 4.67
CA TRP A 7 -2.22 23.60 5.49
C TRP A 7 -1.02 22.95 4.79
N ARG A 8 -0.95 23.10 3.46
CA ARG A 8 0.16 22.73 2.59
C ARG A 8 1.43 23.53 2.86
N THR A 9 1.32 24.81 3.21
CA THR A 9 2.45 25.67 3.58
C THR A 9 3.09 25.27 4.90
N GLN A 10 2.32 24.64 5.79
CA GLN A 10 2.79 24.11 7.07
C GLN A 10 3.42 22.71 6.92
N PHE A 11 3.19 22.03 5.79
CA PHE A 11 3.63 20.66 5.56
C PHE A 11 4.96 20.63 4.81
N LEU A 12 6.08 20.57 5.55
CA LEU A 12 7.41 20.48 4.95
C LEU A 12 7.48 19.31 3.93
N PRO A 13 8.13 19.48 2.77
CA PRO A 13 8.34 18.41 1.78
C PRO A 13 8.91 17.12 2.40
N SER A 14 9.78 17.26 3.40
CA SER A 14 10.36 16.16 4.17
C SER A 14 9.31 15.31 4.90
N SER A 15 8.22 15.91 5.37
CA SER A 15 7.11 15.21 6.02
C SER A 15 6.32 14.35 5.02
N ARG A 16 6.08 14.87 3.81
CA ARG A 16 5.43 14.11 2.73
C ARG A 16 6.29 12.91 2.31
N GLN A 17 7.60 13.13 2.18
CA GLN A 17 8.53 12.05 1.84
C GLN A 17 8.51 10.92 2.87
N ARG A 18 8.47 11.24 4.17
CA ARG A 18 8.34 10.22 5.23
C ARG A 18 7.04 9.42 5.11
N ILE A 19 5.96 10.05 4.67
CA ILE A 19 4.68 9.37 4.45
C ILE A 19 4.76 8.44 3.24
N VAL A 20 5.35 8.89 2.12
CA VAL A 20 5.61 8.03 0.96
C VAL A 20 6.42 6.81 1.36
N VAL A 21 7.49 6.96 2.14
CA VAL A 21 8.30 5.84 2.65
C VAL A 21 7.47 4.87 3.48
N LYS A 22 6.59 5.36 4.37
CA LYS A 22 5.69 4.49 5.15
C LYS A 22 4.71 3.71 4.26
N ILE A 23 4.14 4.36 3.23
CA ILE A 23 3.25 3.68 2.27
C ILE A 23 4.03 2.62 1.49
N MET A 24 5.27 2.93 1.05
CA MET A 24 6.14 1.95 0.39
C MET A 24 6.37 0.73 1.27
N ASP A 25 6.70 0.93 2.54
CA ASP A 25 6.99 -0.17 3.48
C ASP A 25 5.74 -1.02 3.76
N GLU A 26 4.55 -0.42 3.78
CA GLU A 26 3.29 -1.17 3.89
C GLU A 26 3.04 -2.04 2.65
N ILE A 27 3.29 -1.50 1.45
CA ILE A 27 3.14 -2.25 0.20
C ILE A 27 4.18 -3.39 0.12
N LYS A 28 5.44 -3.15 0.50
CA LYS A 28 6.52 -4.16 0.50
C LYS A 28 6.21 -5.39 1.34
N ARG A 29 5.40 -5.25 2.40
CA ARG A 29 5.03 -6.36 3.29
C ARG A 29 4.22 -7.45 2.58
N TYR A 30 3.65 -7.17 1.41
CA TYR A 30 2.67 -8.05 0.78
C TYR A 30 2.91 -8.24 -0.73
N PRO A 31 3.75 -9.21 -1.15
CA PRO A 31 3.97 -9.59 -2.55
C PRO A 31 2.72 -10.26 -3.18
N PRO A 32 2.54 -10.25 -4.53
CA PRO A 32 3.61 -10.47 -5.49
C PRO A 32 3.98 -9.21 -6.28
N PHE A 33 5.24 -8.81 -6.19
CA PHE A 33 5.83 -7.84 -7.11
C PHE A 33 6.92 -8.56 -7.92
N SER A 34 6.87 -8.47 -9.24
CA SER A 34 7.83 -9.09 -10.15
C SER A 34 9.05 -8.19 -10.33
N GLY A 35 10.27 -8.74 -10.35
CA GLY A 35 11.52 -8.12 -10.84
C GLY A 35 11.81 -6.69 -10.34
N ASP A 36 11.28 -5.69 -11.05
CA ASP A 36 11.41 -4.24 -10.79
C ASP A 36 10.48 -3.70 -9.67
N GLY A 37 10.04 -4.59 -8.77
CA GLY A 37 8.99 -4.30 -7.80
C GLY A 37 9.25 -3.07 -6.91
N LEU A 38 10.50 -2.75 -6.58
CA LEU A 38 10.80 -1.61 -5.69
C LEU A 38 10.46 -0.25 -6.33
N ASP A 39 10.76 -0.09 -7.62
CA ASP A 39 10.46 1.15 -8.33
C ASP A 39 8.97 1.30 -8.59
N GLU A 40 8.28 0.19 -8.86
CA GLU A 40 6.82 0.18 -8.96
C GLU A 40 6.15 0.51 -7.63
N ILE A 41 6.66 -0.03 -6.51
CA ILE A 41 6.20 0.29 -5.16
C ILE A 41 6.40 1.78 -4.88
N ARG A 42 7.57 2.33 -5.19
CA ARG A 42 7.87 3.76 -5.02
C ARG A 42 6.92 4.64 -5.83
N ARG A 43 6.76 4.35 -7.13
CA ARG A 43 5.84 5.08 -8.02
C ARG A 43 4.41 5.00 -7.52
N THR A 44 3.98 3.84 -7.05
CA THR A 44 2.63 3.63 -6.52
C THR A 44 2.41 4.40 -5.23
N ALA A 45 3.35 4.33 -4.28
CA ALA A 45 3.27 5.04 -3.02
C ALA A 45 3.24 6.56 -3.21
N ALA A 46 4.09 7.10 -4.10
CA ALA A 46 4.10 8.51 -4.45
C ALA A 46 2.75 8.95 -5.07
N LYS A 47 2.22 8.19 -6.04
CA LYS A 47 0.91 8.48 -6.65
C LYS A 47 -0.26 8.44 -5.66
N ILE A 48 -0.22 7.56 -4.66
CA ILE A 48 -1.25 7.51 -3.62
C ILE A 48 -1.20 8.78 -2.77
N GLU A 49 -0.01 9.12 -2.27
CA GLU A 49 0.17 10.29 -1.42
C GLU A 49 -0.18 11.59 -2.16
N GLU A 50 0.30 11.75 -3.40
CA GLU A 50 0.07 12.92 -4.24
C GLU A 50 -1.43 13.15 -4.50
N LYS A 51 -2.16 12.11 -4.89
CA LYS A 51 -3.62 12.20 -5.08
C LYS A 51 -4.35 12.65 -3.83
N ILE A 52 -3.92 12.19 -2.65
CA ILE A 52 -4.56 12.58 -1.38
C ILE A 52 -4.18 14.02 -1.01
N TYR A 53 -2.93 14.40 -1.27
CA TYR A 53 -2.46 15.77 -1.06
C TYR A 53 -3.23 16.79 -1.90
N ASP A 54 -3.56 16.45 -3.14
CA ASP A 54 -4.28 17.35 -4.05
C ASP A 54 -5.75 17.52 -3.65
N VAL A 55 -6.42 16.46 -3.21
CA VAL A 55 -7.86 16.50 -2.88
C VAL A 55 -8.17 16.93 -1.45
N ALA A 56 -7.25 16.76 -0.51
CA ALA A 56 -7.51 17.07 0.89
C ALA A 56 -7.67 18.58 1.12
N LEU A 57 -8.69 18.96 1.90
CA LEU A 57 -8.99 20.35 2.25
C LEU A 57 -8.31 20.77 3.55
N SER A 58 -7.83 19.81 4.34
CA SER A 58 -7.11 20.07 5.60
C SER A 58 -6.00 19.05 5.86
N GLN A 59 -5.04 19.41 6.72
CA GLN A 59 -4.00 18.48 7.19
C GLN A 59 -4.61 17.24 7.86
N THR A 60 -5.68 17.44 8.65
CA THR A 60 -6.37 16.34 9.34
C THR A 60 -7.00 15.37 8.34
N GLU A 61 -7.65 15.88 7.30
CA GLU A 61 -8.25 15.05 6.25
C GLU A 61 -7.18 14.27 5.47
N TYR A 62 -6.07 14.93 5.12
CA TYR A 62 -4.92 14.30 4.49
C TYR A 62 -4.38 13.12 5.32
N LEU A 63 -4.09 13.34 6.61
CA LEU A 63 -3.55 12.30 7.50
C LEU A 63 -4.54 11.16 7.77
N ARG A 64 -5.84 11.47 7.94
CA ARG A 64 -6.89 10.45 8.10
C ARG A 64 -7.02 9.58 6.86
N THR A 65 -7.03 10.19 5.68
CA THR A 65 -7.16 9.47 4.40
C THR A 65 -5.96 8.57 4.14
N ILE A 66 -4.74 9.01 4.47
CA ILE A 66 -3.54 8.19 4.38
C ILE A 66 -3.60 6.99 5.32
N SER A 67 -3.98 7.21 6.57
CA SER A 67 -4.16 6.11 7.55
C SER A 67 -5.16 5.07 7.04
N LEU A 68 -6.30 5.51 6.48
CA LEU A 68 -7.29 4.61 5.87
C LEU A 68 -6.72 3.83 4.68
N LYS A 69 -5.91 4.47 3.82
CA LYS A 69 -5.26 3.78 2.70
C LYS A 69 -4.26 2.73 3.14
N MET A 70 -3.50 2.99 4.20
CA MET A 70 -2.60 1.99 4.79
C MET A 70 -3.37 0.76 5.27
N ILE A 71 -4.49 0.94 5.98
CA ILE A 71 -5.35 -0.17 6.43
C ILE A 71 -5.90 -0.98 5.23
N MET A 72 -6.33 -0.30 4.16
CA MET A 72 -6.82 -0.98 2.95
C MET A 72 -5.73 -1.79 2.23
N ILE A 73 -4.49 -1.31 2.21
CA ILE A 73 -3.35 -2.04 1.63
C ILE A 73 -3.07 -3.29 2.47
N ALA A 74 -3.07 -3.15 3.80
CA ALA A 74 -2.89 -4.26 4.73
C ALA A 74 -4.03 -5.31 4.66
N SER A 75 -5.28 -4.91 4.42
CA SER A 75 -6.41 -5.85 4.38
C SER A 75 -6.54 -6.61 3.04
N ARG A 76 -6.13 -6.00 1.93
CA ARG A 76 -6.11 -6.64 0.60
C ARG A 76 -5.15 -7.82 0.54
N SER A 77 -4.11 -7.82 1.35
CA SER A 77 -3.16 -8.92 1.41
C SER A 77 -3.68 -10.10 2.22
N GLU A 78 -4.45 -9.87 3.29
CA GLU A 78 -5.10 -10.95 4.04
C GLU A 78 -6.11 -11.72 3.19
N SER A 79 -6.84 -11.04 2.31
CA SER A 79 -7.79 -11.70 1.40
C SER A 79 -7.07 -12.53 0.33
N LEU A 80 -5.95 -12.03 -0.23
CA LEU A 80 -5.12 -12.79 -1.18
C LEU A 80 -4.38 -13.97 -0.51
N GLY A 81 -3.92 -13.81 0.73
CA GLY A 81 -3.31 -14.88 1.53
C GLY A 81 -4.30 -15.99 1.90
N ARG A 82 -5.56 -15.63 2.17
CA ARG A 82 -6.64 -16.60 2.45
C ARG A 82 -7.14 -17.33 1.19
N MET A 83 -6.85 -16.83 -0.02
CA MET A 83 -7.33 -17.39 -1.29
C MET A 83 -6.33 -18.32 -2.00
N ARG A 84 -5.31 -18.84 -1.30
CA ARG A 84 -4.44 -19.92 -1.83
C ARG A 84 -5.05 -21.28 -1.48
N PRO A 85 -5.72 -21.99 -2.42
CA PRO A 85 -6.02 -23.41 -2.20
C PRO A 85 -4.70 -24.17 -2.12
N SER A 86 -4.50 -24.86 -0.99
CA SER A 86 -3.34 -25.71 -0.69
C SER A 86 -3.31 -26.95 -1.60
N ASN A 87 -2.83 -26.79 -2.84
CA ASN A 87 -2.64 -27.92 -3.77
C ASN A 87 -1.32 -28.67 -3.55
N LEU A 88 -1.04 -29.06 -2.30
CA LEU A 88 0.06 -29.98 -2.01
C LEU A 88 -0.48 -31.25 -1.39
N LYS A 89 -0.91 -32.18 -2.26
CA LYS A 89 -0.78 -33.65 -2.17
C LYS A 89 -1.79 -34.36 -3.08
N ARG A 90 -1.62 -34.26 -4.41
CA ARG A 90 -1.99 -35.40 -5.27
C ARG A 90 -0.76 -36.30 -5.37
N ARG A 91 -0.58 -37.17 -4.36
CA ARG A 91 0.37 -38.27 -4.44
C ARG A 91 -0.04 -39.12 -5.64
N ARG A 92 0.88 -39.25 -6.59
CA ARG A 92 0.78 -40.12 -7.76
C ARG A 92 0.62 -41.56 -7.25
N ILE A 93 -0.58 -42.12 -7.33
CA ILE A 93 -0.80 -43.55 -7.16
C ILE A 93 -0.38 -44.16 -8.50
N LEU A 94 0.76 -44.84 -8.54
CA LEU A 94 1.00 -45.87 -9.54
C LEU A 94 0.77 -47.20 -8.83
N ALA A 95 -0.40 -47.76 -9.07
CA ALA A 95 -0.63 -49.18 -8.94
C ALA A 95 0.40 -49.90 -9.83
N ARG A 96 1.12 -50.85 -9.25
CA ARG A 96 1.68 -51.99 -9.96
C ARG A 96 1.49 -53.19 -9.05
N ASP A 97 0.28 -53.73 -9.11
CA ASP A 97 0.08 -55.17 -8.94
C ASP A 97 0.46 -55.86 -10.26
N LEU A 98 0.98 -57.08 -10.10
CA LEU A 98 1.48 -58.07 -11.06
C LEU A 98 2.96 -57.97 -11.43
#